data_AF-A0A936IAG9-F1
#
_entry.id   AF-A0A936IAG9-F1
#
_cell.length_a   1.000
_cell.length_b   1.000
_cell.length_c   1.000
_cell.angle_alpha   90.00
_cell.angle_beta   90.00
_cell.angle_gamma   90.00
#
_symmetry.space_group_name_H-M   'P 1'
#
loop_
_entity.id
_entity.type
_entity.pdbx_description
1 polymer ?
#
loop_
_entity_poly.entity_id
_entity_poly.type
_entity_poly.pdbx_seq_one_letter_code
_entity_poly.pdbx_strand_id
1 'polypeptide(L)'
;MNIHPIYNEDPELPFGKALKNADGFKVPEHYFENSEEMIILQCSGLVSQESNATSGFDVPVAYFENFTDSLIERINAESLAFLPKSDGFKVPESYFETFYNRLQNKLSAQHQSTPTKLIKFHKLWYWAAAACLFSAVGLFAIKWSQNQTTENLLAQCSEEELLEYVTAYVEEFDEQSLALLLEENDINQLDMMNGLDESAEDLLIEYLE
;
A
#
# COMPACT_ATOMS: atom_id res chain seq x y z
N MET A 1 -0.45 -7.15 -39.60
CA MET A 1 -0.18 -8.57 -39.81
C MET A 1 0.96 -8.91 -38.87
N ASN A 2 0.64 -9.46 -37.69
CA ASN A 2 1.63 -9.78 -36.65
C ASN A 2 2.36 -11.05 -37.07
N ILE A 3 3.66 -10.95 -37.35
CA ILE A 3 4.51 -12.12 -37.54
C ILE A 3 5.39 -12.21 -36.31
N HIS A 4 5.00 -13.13 -35.42
CA HIS A 4 5.78 -13.54 -34.26
C HIS A 4 7.17 -14.02 -34.70
N PRO A 5 8.26 -13.68 -33.98
CA PRO A 5 9.56 -14.25 -34.26
C PRO A 5 9.52 -15.74 -33.96
N ILE A 6 9.93 -16.56 -34.93
CA ILE A 6 10.18 -17.99 -34.73
C ILE A 6 11.48 -18.06 -33.93
N TYR A 7 11.36 -18.06 -32.60
CA TYR A 7 12.41 -18.57 -31.73
C TYR A 7 12.46 -20.08 -31.98
N ASN A 8 13.61 -20.60 -32.44
CA ASN A 8 13.94 -21.99 -32.17
C ASN A 8 13.76 -22.18 -30.67
N GLU A 9 12.93 -23.16 -30.30
CA GLU A 9 12.50 -23.44 -28.94
C GLU A 9 13.68 -23.26 -27.97
N ASP A 10 13.66 -22.16 -27.19
CA ASP A 10 14.49 -22.04 -26.02
C ASP A 10 14.26 -23.31 -25.20
N PRO A 11 15.30 -24.01 -24.74
CA PRO A 11 15.13 -25.23 -23.97
C PRO A 11 14.11 -24.95 -22.86
N GLU A 12 13.00 -25.70 -22.86
CA GLU A 12 11.92 -25.48 -21.89
C GLU A 12 12.56 -25.38 -20.50
N LEU A 13 12.45 -24.21 -19.88
CA LEU A 13 12.86 -24.04 -18.50
C LEU A 13 12.24 -25.20 -17.72
N PRO A 14 13.00 -25.95 -16.90
CA PRO A 14 12.50 -27.16 -16.22
C PRO A 14 11.27 -26.89 -15.34
N PHE A 15 10.98 -25.62 -15.06
CA PHE A 15 9.83 -25.15 -14.28
C PHE A 15 8.76 -24.42 -15.11
N GLY A 16 8.93 -24.28 -16.43
CA GLY A 16 8.01 -23.52 -17.31
C GLY A 16 6.58 -24.04 -17.31
N LYS A 17 6.40 -25.36 -17.13
CA LYS A 17 5.06 -25.97 -16.95
C LYS A 17 4.45 -25.66 -15.57
N ALA A 18 5.26 -25.49 -14.54
CA ALA A 18 4.82 -25.11 -13.20
C ALA A 18 4.48 -23.62 -13.08
N LEU A 19 5.12 -22.77 -13.89
CA LEU A 19 4.92 -21.32 -13.92
C LEU A 19 3.76 -20.88 -14.82
N LYS A 20 3.14 -21.79 -15.57
CA LYS A 20 2.17 -21.48 -16.64
C LYS A 20 0.91 -20.74 -16.16
N ASN A 21 0.62 -20.77 -14.85
CA ASN A 21 -0.51 -20.08 -14.21
C ASN A 21 -0.14 -19.45 -12.85
N ALA A 22 1.16 -19.30 -12.55
CA ALA A 22 1.61 -18.68 -11.30
C ALA A 22 1.98 -17.21 -11.59
N ASP A 23 1.68 -16.31 -10.65
CA ASP A 23 2.07 -14.89 -10.70
C ASP A 23 3.60 -14.72 -10.54
N GLY A 24 4.40 -15.35 -11.40
CA GLY A 24 5.87 -15.35 -11.32
C GLY A 24 6.43 -15.80 -9.97
N PHE A 25 7.72 -15.53 -9.76
CA PHE A 25 8.33 -15.62 -8.44
C PHE A 25 8.00 -14.33 -7.68
N LYS A 26 7.07 -14.40 -6.71
CA LYS A 26 6.88 -13.32 -5.75
C LYS A 26 7.90 -13.49 -4.63
N VAL A 27 8.77 -12.51 -4.47
CA VAL A 27 9.65 -12.44 -3.30
C VAL A 27 8.89 -11.81 -2.13
N PRO A 28 9.22 -12.17 -0.88
CA PRO A 28 8.69 -11.50 0.31
C PRO A 28 8.94 -9.99 0.30
N GLU A 29 8.13 -9.25 1.04
CA GLU A 29 8.36 -7.83 1.29
C GLU A 29 9.77 -7.62 1.88
N HIS A 30 10.48 -6.59 1.43
CA HIS A 30 11.86 -6.27 1.81
C HIS A 30 12.93 -7.34 1.47
N TYR A 31 12.64 -8.35 0.64
CA TYR A 31 13.61 -9.37 0.25
C TYR A 31 14.90 -8.80 -0.35
N PHE A 32 14.77 -7.80 -1.24
CA PHE A 32 15.93 -7.18 -1.89
C PHE A 32 16.63 -6.16 -0.99
N GLU A 33 15.87 -5.45 -0.17
CA GLU A 33 16.39 -4.43 0.75
C GLU A 33 17.23 -5.06 1.86
N ASN A 34 16.82 -6.23 2.35
CA ASN A 34 17.54 -6.97 3.38
C ASN A 34 18.46 -8.06 2.79
N SER A 35 18.67 -8.06 1.46
CA SER A 35 19.45 -9.11 0.81
C SER A 35 20.90 -9.13 1.30
N GLU A 36 21.50 -7.96 1.50
CA GLU A 36 22.86 -7.83 2.04
C GLU A 36 22.95 -8.38 3.46
N GLU A 37 22.01 -7.99 4.33
CA GLU A 37 21.99 -8.42 5.73
C GLU A 37 21.76 -9.93 5.84
N MET A 38 20.87 -10.49 5.02
CA MET A 38 20.62 -11.93 4.93
C MET A 38 21.84 -12.71 4.43
N ILE A 39 22.53 -12.20 3.40
CA ILE A 39 23.77 -12.80 2.89
C ILE A 39 24.85 -12.78 3.98
N ILE A 40 25.02 -11.66 4.68
CA ILE A 40 26.01 -11.52 5.76
C ILE A 40 25.66 -12.44 6.93
N LEU A 41 24.39 -12.54 7.33
CA LEU A 41 23.93 -13.42 8.40
C LEU A 41 24.16 -14.90 8.04
N GLN A 42 23.91 -15.27 6.79
CA GLN A 42 24.10 -16.64 6.32
C GLN A 42 25.58 -16.99 6.18
N CYS A 43 26.41 -16.09 5.65
CA CYS A 43 27.87 -16.27 5.59
C CYS A 43 28.49 -16.33 7.00
N SER A 44 28.08 -15.47 7.92
CA SER A 44 28.59 -15.48 9.30
C SER A 44 28.11 -16.70 10.09
N GLY A 45 26.89 -17.19 9.86
CA GLY A 45 26.39 -18.45 10.42
C GLY A 45 27.14 -19.68 9.89
N LEU A 46 27.62 -19.64 8.65
CA LEU A 46 28.48 -20.68 8.06
C LEU A 46 29.92 -20.61 8.61
N VAL A 47 30.42 -19.41 8.92
CA VAL A 47 31.75 -19.20 9.50
C VAL A 47 31.77 -19.50 11.02
N SER A 48 30.66 -19.30 11.72
CA SER A 48 30.55 -19.55 13.17
C SER A 48 30.32 -21.03 13.54
N GLN A 49 30.04 -21.89 12.56
CA GLN A 49 30.12 -23.34 12.75
C GLN A 49 31.57 -23.81 12.60
N GLU A 50 32.42 -23.44 13.56
CA GLU A 50 33.63 -24.22 13.80
C GLU A 50 33.24 -25.59 14.38
N SER A 51 33.52 -26.63 13.61
CA SER A 51 33.81 -28.00 14.06
C SER A 51 32.66 -28.83 14.64
N ASN A 52 31.80 -29.41 13.78
CA ASN A 52 31.31 -30.80 13.94
C ASN A 52 30.31 -31.28 12.87
N ALA A 53 30.16 -30.57 11.75
CA ALA A 53 29.50 -31.13 10.58
C ALA A 53 30.57 -31.37 9.52
N THR A 54 30.70 -32.62 9.06
CA THR A 54 31.42 -32.97 7.83
C THR A 54 30.70 -32.31 6.65
N SER A 55 30.88 -31.00 6.48
CA SER A 55 30.68 -30.39 5.17
C SER A 55 31.64 -31.12 4.25
N GLY A 56 31.16 -31.71 3.16
CA GLY A 56 31.99 -32.48 2.22
C GLY A 56 33.00 -31.62 1.44
N PHE A 57 33.41 -30.48 2.01
CA PHE A 57 34.21 -29.45 1.39
C PHE A 57 35.35 -29.04 2.32
N ASP A 58 36.13 -30.03 2.74
CA ASP A 58 37.44 -29.80 3.36
C ASP A 58 38.48 -29.60 2.26
N VAL A 59 39.20 -28.48 2.33
CA VAL A 59 40.38 -28.25 1.51
C VAL A 59 41.59 -28.92 2.17
N PRO A 60 42.50 -29.56 1.39
CA PRO A 60 43.70 -30.16 1.95
C PRO A 60 44.55 -29.14 2.72
N VAL A 61 45.24 -29.62 3.76
CA VAL A 61 46.20 -28.81 4.53
C VAL A 61 47.23 -28.21 3.57
N ALA A 62 47.46 -26.90 3.71
CA ALA A 62 48.37 -26.12 2.88
C ALA A 62 48.01 -26.08 1.37
N TYR A 63 46.74 -26.32 1.01
CA TYR A 63 46.27 -26.19 -0.39
C TYR A 63 46.62 -24.83 -0.99
N PHE A 64 46.29 -23.74 -0.30
CA PHE A 64 46.52 -22.38 -0.82
C PHE A 64 47.99 -21.99 -0.80
N GLU A 65 48.73 -22.35 0.25
CA GLU A 65 50.18 -22.09 0.37
C GLU A 65 50.96 -22.76 -0.77
N ASN A 66 50.59 -23.99 -1.13
CA ASN A 66 51.27 -24.76 -2.18
C ASN A 66 50.60 -24.64 -3.55
N PHE A 67 49.52 -23.87 -3.68
CA PHE A 67 48.72 -23.79 -4.92
C PHE A 67 49.56 -23.27 -6.08
N THR A 68 50.27 -22.16 -5.84
CA THR A 68 51.07 -21.48 -6.85
C THR A 68 52.19 -22.39 -7.38
N ASP A 69 52.93 -23.03 -6.47
CA ASP A 69 54.02 -23.93 -6.83
C ASP A 69 53.50 -25.16 -7.59
N SER A 70 52.39 -25.74 -7.12
CA SER A 70 51.73 -26.89 -7.78
C SER A 70 51.20 -26.54 -9.18
N LEU A 71 50.68 -25.32 -9.37
CA LEU A 71 50.18 -24.82 -10.65
C LEU A 71 51.35 -24.62 -11.63
N ILE A 72 52.44 -24.01 -11.18
CA ILE A 72 53.64 -23.79 -12.00
C ILE A 72 54.27 -25.13 -12.37
N GLU A 73 54.37 -26.07 -11.42
CA GLU A 73 54.87 -27.42 -11.68
C GLU A 73 54.02 -28.13 -12.74
N ARG A 74 52.68 -28.06 -12.66
CA ARG A 74 51.79 -28.65 -13.67
C ARG A 74 51.95 -28.02 -15.05
N ILE A 75 52.01 -26.70 -15.14
CA ILE A 75 52.21 -26.00 -16.42
C ILE A 75 53.54 -26.41 -17.08
N ASN A 76 54.58 -26.64 -16.27
CA ASN A 76 55.90 -27.00 -16.78
C ASN A 76 56.06 -28.51 -17.04
N ALA A 77 55.40 -29.36 -16.24
CA ALA A 77 55.44 -30.82 -16.35
C ALA A 77 54.53 -31.33 -17.47
N GLU A 78 53.38 -30.67 -17.68
CA GLU A 78 52.47 -30.98 -18.76
C GLU A 78 53.05 -30.38 -20.05
N SER A 79 53.68 -31.21 -20.88
CA SER A 79 54.00 -30.77 -22.23
C SER A 79 52.70 -30.28 -22.85
N LEU A 80 52.64 -29.01 -23.27
CA LEU A 80 51.48 -28.38 -23.92
C LEU A 80 51.07 -29.08 -25.24
N ALA A 81 51.59 -30.28 -25.51
CA ALA A 81 51.24 -31.19 -26.59
C ALA A 81 49.76 -31.59 -26.61
N PHE A 82 49.05 -31.51 -25.48
CA PHE A 82 47.59 -31.72 -25.45
C PHE A 82 46.81 -30.48 -25.93
N LEU A 83 47.41 -29.28 -25.88
CA LEU A 83 46.78 -28.08 -26.39
C LEU A 83 46.85 -28.10 -27.92
N PRO A 84 45.70 -27.92 -28.61
CA PRO A 84 45.71 -27.83 -30.06
C PRO A 84 46.60 -26.65 -30.49
N LYS A 85 47.55 -26.91 -31.39
CA LYS A 85 48.45 -25.88 -31.96
C LYS A 85 47.72 -24.83 -32.81
N SER A 86 46.45 -25.07 -33.12
CA SER A 86 45.58 -24.16 -33.85
C SER A 86 44.74 -23.35 -32.88
N ASP A 87 44.50 -22.08 -33.19
CA ASP A 87 43.56 -21.23 -32.44
C ASP A 87 42.24 -21.96 -32.20
N GLY A 88 41.94 -22.23 -30.93
CA GLY A 88 40.79 -23.04 -30.51
C GLY A 88 39.43 -22.40 -30.80
N PHE A 89 39.41 -21.09 -31.06
CA PHE A 89 38.21 -20.33 -31.39
C PHE A 89 38.32 -19.77 -32.80
N LYS A 90 37.65 -20.42 -33.75
CA LYS A 90 37.44 -19.90 -35.10
C LYS A 90 36.00 -19.48 -35.26
N VAL A 91 35.80 -18.29 -35.82
CA VAL A 91 34.47 -17.85 -36.26
C VAL A 91 34.11 -18.56 -37.57
N PRO A 92 32.82 -18.85 -37.81
CA PRO A 92 32.37 -19.33 -39.10
C PRO A 92 32.73 -18.38 -40.25
N GLU A 93 32.90 -18.93 -41.44
CA GLU A 93 33.12 -18.14 -42.66
C GLU A 93 31.98 -17.13 -42.85
N SER A 94 32.32 -15.90 -43.24
CA SER A 94 31.38 -14.79 -43.42
C SER A 94 30.53 -14.42 -42.19
N TYR A 95 30.96 -14.76 -40.97
CA TYR A 95 30.29 -14.35 -39.73
C TYR A 95 30.07 -12.83 -39.69
N PHE A 96 31.14 -12.05 -39.88
CA PHE A 96 31.10 -10.59 -39.84
C PHE A 96 30.41 -9.98 -41.07
N GLU A 97 30.58 -10.57 -42.26
CA GLU A 97 29.93 -10.09 -43.49
C GLU A 97 28.40 -10.20 -43.41
N THR A 98 27.90 -11.30 -42.84
CA THR A 98 26.46 -11.53 -42.68
C THR A 98 25.88 -10.93 -41.40
N PHE A 99 26.73 -10.51 -40.46
CA PHE A 99 26.29 -9.93 -39.19
C PHE A 99 25.51 -8.63 -39.41
N TYR A 100 26.02 -7.73 -40.24
CA TYR A 100 25.36 -6.45 -40.52
C TYR A 100 23.96 -6.65 -41.11
N ASN A 101 23.83 -7.55 -42.09
CA ASN A 101 22.55 -7.87 -42.71
C ASN A 101 21.56 -8.49 -41.71
N ARG A 102 22.04 -9.39 -40.85
CA ARG A 102 21.22 -10.00 -39.78
C ARG A 102 20.74 -8.95 -38.76
N LEU A 103 21.60 -8.02 -38.39
CA LEU A 103 21.26 -6.93 -37.48
C LEU A 103 20.20 -5.99 -38.09
N GLN A 104 20.42 -5.54 -39.32
CA GLN A 104 19.50 -4.65 -40.04
C GLN A 104 18.10 -5.28 -40.20
N ASN A 105 18.04 -6.58 -40.52
CA ASN A 105 16.79 -7.31 -40.64
C ASN A 105 16.05 -7.42 -39.30
N LYS A 106 16.75 -7.66 -38.19
CA LYS A 106 16.13 -7.69 -36.85
C LYS A 106 15.55 -6.34 -36.45
N LEU A 107 16.29 -5.26 -36.69
CA LEU A 107 15.81 -3.91 -36.40
C LEU A 107 14.57 -3.56 -37.25
N SER A 108 14.59 -3.91 -38.53
CA SER A 108 13.49 -3.59 -39.46
C SER A 108 12.23 -4.42 -39.19
N ALA A 109 12.37 -5.67 -38.74
CA ALA A 109 11.24 -6.52 -38.34
C ALA A 109 10.56 -6.05 -37.05
N GLN A 110 11.31 -5.46 -36.11
CA GLN A 110 10.77 -4.94 -34.85
C GLN A 110 9.85 -3.72 -35.03
N HIS A 111 10.01 -2.96 -36.12
CA HIS A 111 9.16 -1.81 -36.44
C HIS A 111 7.82 -2.18 -37.11
N GLN A 112 7.54 -3.45 -37.40
CA GLN A 112 6.26 -3.91 -37.94
C GLN A 112 5.25 -4.29 -36.84
N SER A 113 5.33 -3.63 -35.67
CA SER A 113 4.29 -3.75 -34.64
C SER A 113 2.95 -3.30 -35.21
N THR A 114 1.96 -4.19 -35.17
CA THR A 114 0.59 -3.92 -35.63
C THR A 114 0.03 -2.61 -35.08
N PRO A 115 -0.85 -1.92 -35.84
CA PRO A 115 -1.44 -0.67 -35.38
C PRO A 115 -2.12 -0.89 -34.03
N THR A 116 -1.55 -0.32 -32.97
CA THR A 116 -2.14 -0.35 -31.64
C THR A 116 -3.49 0.36 -31.72
N LYS A 117 -4.58 -0.38 -31.54
CA LYS A 117 -5.93 0.20 -31.54
C LYS A 117 -6.04 1.12 -30.33
N LEU A 118 -5.99 2.43 -30.58
CA LEU A 118 -6.22 3.46 -29.59
C LEU A 118 -7.72 3.48 -29.25
N ILE A 119 -8.08 2.94 -28.08
CA ILE A 119 -9.47 2.91 -27.61
C ILE A 119 -9.83 4.29 -27.06
N LYS A 120 -10.79 4.98 -27.67
CA LYS A 120 -11.23 6.32 -27.23
C LYS A 120 -12.26 6.20 -26.10
N PHE A 121 -11.82 6.32 -24.84
CA PHE A 121 -12.66 6.25 -23.61
C PHE A 121 -13.61 7.45 -23.38
N HIS A 122 -13.95 8.20 -24.42
CA HIS A 122 -14.73 9.43 -24.35
C HIS A 122 -16.23 9.24 -24.08
N LYS A 123 -16.73 8.05 -23.70
CA LYS A 123 -18.17 7.83 -23.45
C LYS A 123 -18.54 7.71 -21.98
N LEU A 124 -17.55 7.57 -21.08
CA LEU A 124 -17.76 7.34 -19.65
C LEU A 124 -18.03 8.63 -18.84
N TRP A 125 -17.62 9.80 -19.36
CA TRP A 125 -17.82 11.10 -18.72
C TRP A 125 -19.29 11.53 -18.56
N TYR A 126 -20.20 11.10 -19.45
CA TYR A 126 -21.61 11.49 -19.38
C TYR A 126 -22.31 10.83 -18.18
N TRP A 127 -21.93 9.60 -17.84
CA TRP A 127 -22.49 8.90 -16.68
C TRP A 127 -21.98 9.48 -15.36
N ALA A 128 -20.70 9.88 -15.32
CA ALA A 128 -20.14 10.62 -14.19
C ALA A 128 -20.84 11.97 -13.97
N ALA A 129 -21.09 12.73 -15.05
CA ALA A 129 -21.81 14.01 -14.96
C ALA A 129 -23.25 13.85 -14.44
N ALA A 130 -23.98 12.82 -14.90
CA ALA A 130 -25.32 12.54 -14.41
C ALA A 130 -25.35 12.13 -12.93
N ALA A 131 -24.41 11.28 -12.49
CA ALA A 131 -24.30 10.86 -11.09
C ALA A 131 -24.00 12.04 -10.14
N CYS A 132 -23.18 13.00 -10.57
CA CYS A 132 -22.92 14.23 -9.82
C CYS A 132 -24.20 15.07 -9.64
N LEU A 133 -25.02 15.20 -10.68
CA LEU A 133 -26.29 15.95 -10.59
C LEU A 133 -27.27 15.27 -9.63
N PHE A 134 -27.46 13.95 -9.71
CA PHE A 134 -28.33 13.22 -8.78
C PHE A 134 -27.84 13.30 -7.33
N SER A 135 -26.54 13.21 -7.11
CA SER A 135 -25.95 13.32 -5.77
C SER A 135 -26.14 14.72 -5.19
N ALA A 136 -25.95 15.78 -6.00
CA ALA A 136 -26.18 17.15 -5.58
C ALA A 136 -27.66 17.43 -5.25
N VAL A 137 -28.59 16.97 -6.07
CA VAL A 137 -30.04 17.11 -5.80
C VAL A 137 -30.45 16.31 -4.57
N GLY A 138 -29.93 15.10 -4.39
CA GLY A 138 -30.20 14.27 -3.21
C GLY A 138 -29.70 14.91 -1.92
N LEU A 139 -28.45 15.42 -1.90
CA LEU A 139 -27.90 16.13 -0.75
C LEU A 139 -28.67 17.43 -0.46
N PHE A 140 -29.09 18.16 -1.50
CA PHE A 140 -29.91 19.36 -1.36
C PHE A 140 -31.30 19.03 -0.78
N ALA A 141 -31.96 17.96 -1.24
CA ALA A 141 -33.26 17.54 -0.72
C ALA A 141 -33.18 17.08 0.75
N ILE A 142 -32.12 16.38 1.14
CA ILE A 142 -31.90 15.98 2.55
C ILE A 142 -31.67 17.23 3.42
N LYS A 143 -30.85 18.18 2.96
CA LYS A 143 -30.63 19.45 3.68
C LYS A 143 -31.90 20.31 3.77
N TRP A 144 -32.68 20.37 2.69
CA TRP A 144 -33.98 21.06 2.69
C TRP A 144 -34.98 20.40 3.64
N SER A 145 -35.00 19.07 3.71
CA SER A 145 -35.87 18.32 4.62
C SER A 145 -35.46 18.51 6.09
N GLN A 146 -34.16 18.60 6.39
CA GLN A 146 -33.69 18.87 7.76
C GLN A 146 -33.93 20.32 8.17
N ASN A 147 -33.91 21.29 7.24
CA ASN A 147 -34.15 22.70 7.57
C ASN A 147 -35.63 23.02 7.93
N GLN A 148 -36.50 22.02 7.97
CA GLN A 148 -37.90 22.14 8.43
C GLN A 148 -38.10 21.53 9.84
N THR A 149 -37.02 21.32 10.62
CA THR A 149 -37.13 20.93 12.03
C THR A 149 -37.54 22.12 12.90
N THR A 150 -38.81 22.12 13.33
CA THR A 150 -39.39 22.39 14.67
C THR A 150 -38.86 23.47 15.62
N GLU A 151 -37.79 24.21 15.31
CA GLU A 151 -37.29 25.31 16.17
C GLU A 151 -38.17 26.56 16.07
N ASN A 152 -38.98 26.69 15.00
CA ASN A 152 -39.85 27.84 14.76
C ASN A 152 -41.26 27.74 15.38
N LEU A 153 -41.65 26.58 15.93
CA LEU A 153 -42.97 26.39 16.53
C LEU A 153 -42.97 26.77 18.03
N LEU A 154 -41.87 26.52 18.73
CA LEU A 154 -41.70 26.93 20.13
C LEU A 154 -41.45 28.45 20.25
N ALA A 155 -40.74 29.03 19.29
CA ALA A 155 -40.50 30.48 19.24
C ALA A 155 -41.77 31.31 18.96
N GLN A 156 -42.89 30.67 18.61
CA GLN A 156 -44.17 31.30 18.33
C GLN A 156 -45.15 31.21 19.51
N CYS A 157 -44.78 30.51 20.58
CA CYS A 157 -45.56 30.42 21.81
C CYS A 157 -45.29 31.66 22.67
N SER A 158 -46.35 32.32 23.12
CA SER A 158 -46.22 33.50 23.98
C SER A 158 -45.83 33.09 25.40
N GLU A 159 -45.07 33.96 26.09
CA GLU A 159 -44.61 33.71 27.46
C GLU A 159 -45.79 33.54 28.44
N GLU A 160 -46.90 34.22 28.17
CA GLU A 160 -48.15 34.13 28.95
C GLU A 160 -48.83 32.76 28.83
N GLU A 161 -48.85 32.15 27.64
CA GLU A 161 -49.39 30.79 27.46
C GLU A 161 -48.52 29.71 28.12
N LEU A 162 -47.20 29.91 28.13
CA LEU A 162 -46.28 29.01 28.84
C LEU A 162 -46.48 29.08 30.35
N LEU A 163 -46.63 30.29 30.90
CA LEU A 163 -46.88 30.50 32.32
C LEU A 163 -48.20 29.88 32.78
N GLU A 164 -49.26 29.99 31.97
CA GLU A 164 -50.55 29.35 32.25
C GLU A 164 -50.46 27.82 32.24
N TYR A 165 -49.75 27.25 31.27
CA TYR A 165 -49.55 25.79 31.20
C TYR A 165 -48.76 25.27 32.41
N VAL A 166 -47.68 25.95 32.77
CA VAL A 166 -46.86 25.57 33.93
C VAL A 166 -47.66 25.68 35.21
N THR A 167 -48.36 26.79 35.45
CA THR A 167 -49.16 26.95 36.68
C THR A 167 -50.35 26.00 36.77
N ALA A 168 -50.96 25.62 35.64
CA ALA A 168 -52.06 24.64 35.62
C ALA A 168 -51.62 23.21 35.99
N TYR A 169 -50.38 22.83 35.68
CA TYR A 169 -49.86 21.48 35.89
C TYR A 169 -48.71 21.40 36.92
N VAL A 170 -48.37 22.51 37.59
CA VAL A 170 -47.24 22.58 38.53
C VAL A 170 -47.33 21.57 39.67
N GLU A 171 -48.55 21.25 40.12
CA GLU A 171 -48.77 20.25 41.18
C GLU A 171 -48.51 18.81 40.71
N GLU A 172 -48.49 18.55 39.40
CA GLU A 172 -48.23 17.23 38.81
C GLU A 172 -46.73 17.01 38.52
N PHE A 173 -45.92 18.08 38.56
CA PHE A 173 -44.47 17.98 38.48
C PHE A 173 -43.87 17.66 39.86
N ASP A 174 -43.47 16.42 40.05
CA ASP A 174 -42.75 16.00 41.26
C ASP A 174 -41.29 16.47 41.24
N GLU A 175 -40.81 16.96 42.38
CA GLU A 175 -39.47 17.55 42.54
C GLU A 175 -38.35 16.54 42.22
N GLN A 176 -38.56 15.25 42.51
CA GLN A 176 -37.58 14.20 42.17
C GLN A 176 -37.56 13.91 40.66
N SER A 177 -38.67 14.11 39.96
CA SER A 177 -38.76 13.94 38.50
C SER A 177 -38.11 15.11 37.75
N LEU A 178 -38.25 16.34 38.26
CA LEU A 178 -37.52 17.50 37.75
C LEU A 178 -36.02 17.37 37.96
N ALA A 179 -35.58 16.86 39.12
CA ALA A 179 -34.17 16.61 39.42
C ALA A 179 -33.53 15.51 38.54
N LEU A 180 -34.34 14.59 37.99
CA LEU A 180 -33.89 13.58 37.02
C LEU A 180 -33.80 14.12 35.59
N LEU A 181 -34.55 15.16 35.26
CA LEU A 181 -34.52 15.84 33.96
C LEU A 181 -33.43 16.90 33.88
N LEU A 182 -33.05 17.50 35.01
CA LEU A 182 -31.89 18.38 35.14
C LEU A 182 -30.60 17.55 35.16
N GLU A 183 -29.88 17.52 34.05
CA GLU A 183 -28.56 16.89 34.00
C GLU A 183 -27.54 17.77 34.76
N GLU A 184 -26.59 17.17 35.49
CA GLU A 184 -25.62 17.87 36.36
C GLU A 184 -24.84 18.99 35.62
N ASN A 185 -24.73 18.88 34.29
CA ASN A 185 -24.07 19.86 33.44
C ASN A 185 -24.92 21.13 33.18
N ASP A 186 -26.26 21.02 33.22
CA ASP A 186 -27.17 22.16 33.02
C ASP A 186 -27.24 23.03 34.28
N ILE A 187 -27.15 22.41 35.47
CA ILE A 187 -27.09 23.11 36.77
C ILE A 187 -25.82 23.95 36.87
N ASN A 188 -24.69 23.46 36.35
CA ASN A 188 -23.42 24.19 36.33
C ASN A 188 -23.40 25.38 35.35
N GLN A 189 -24.33 25.43 34.38
CA GLN A 189 -24.51 26.56 33.47
C GLN A 189 -25.55 27.57 33.97
N LEU A 190 -26.37 27.18 34.96
CA LEU A 190 -27.24 28.08 35.70
C LEU A 190 -26.38 28.94 36.63
N ASP A 191 -25.87 30.04 36.09
CA ASP A 191 -25.17 31.08 36.83
C ASP A 191 -26.18 31.90 37.66
N MET A 192 -26.81 31.23 38.63
CA MET A 192 -27.80 31.84 39.52
C MET A 192 -27.17 32.85 40.50
N MET A 193 -25.84 32.98 40.51
CA MET A 193 -25.10 33.88 41.39
C MET A 193 -24.63 35.18 40.70
N ASN A 194 -24.67 35.29 39.37
CA ASN A 194 -24.31 36.56 38.69
C ASN A 194 -25.49 37.44 38.29
N GLY A 195 -26.74 37.01 38.57
CA GLY A 195 -27.96 37.74 38.22
C GLY A 195 -28.83 38.18 39.39
N LEU A 196 -28.48 37.83 40.63
CA LEU A 196 -29.16 38.36 41.81
C LEU A 196 -28.62 39.76 42.07
N ASP A 197 -29.43 40.77 41.78
CA ASP A 197 -29.18 42.13 42.28
C ASP A 197 -29.05 42.09 43.80
N GLU A 198 -28.22 42.97 44.37
CA GLU A 198 -27.87 43.04 45.81
C GLU A 198 -29.14 43.02 46.71
N SER A 199 -30.28 43.48 46.17
CA SER A 199 -31.62 43.45 46.77
C SER A 199 -32.23 42.05 46.98
N ALA A 200 -31.93 41.09 46.10
CA ALA A 200 -32.46 39.73 46.18
C ALA A 200 -31.68 38.84 47.15
N GLU A 201 -30.41 39.15 47.40
CA GLU A 201 -29.61 38.48 48.43
C GLU A 201 -30.12 38.82 49.84
N ASP A 202 -30.45 40.08 50.10
CA ASP A 202 -31.03 40.51 51.39
C ASP A 202 -32.38 39.83 51.68
N LEU A 203 -33.24 39.66 50.67
CA LEU A 203 -34.54 38.97 50.81
C LEU A 203 -34.41 37.47 51.09
N LEU A 204 -33.37 36.81 50.55
CA LEU A 204 -33.10 35.40 50.81
C LEU A 204 -32.48 35.19 52.20
N ILE A 205 -31.67 36.12 52.68
CA ILE A 205 -31.11 36.08 54.03
C ILE A 205 -32.20 36.31 55.09
N GLU A 206 -33.13 37.26 54.86
CA GLU A 206 -34.27 37.48 55.77
C GLU A 206 -35.23 36.27 55.85
N TYR A 207 -35.30 35.45 54.80
CA TYR A 207 -36.15 34.24 54.79
C TYR A 207 -35.50 33.02 55.46
N LEU A 208 -34.17 33.05 55.65
CA LEU A 208 -33.38 31.93 56.19
C LEU A 208 -32.91 32.14 57.65
N GLU A 209 -33.20 33.30 58.25
CA GLU A 209 -33.10 33.57 59.70
C GLU A 209 -34.45 33.33 60.41
#